data_AF-G5GNV5-F1
#
_entry.id   AF-G5GNV5-F1
#
_cell.length_a   1.000
_cell.length_b   1.000
_cell.length_c   1.000
_cell.angle_alpha   90.00
_cell.angle_beta   90.00
_cell.angle_gamma   90.00
#
_symmetry.space_group_name_H-M   'P 1'
#
loop_
_entity.id
_entity.type
_entity.pdbx_description
1 polymer ?
#
loop_
_entity_poly.entity_id
_entity_poly.type
_entity_poly.pdbx_seq_one_letter_code
_entity_poly.pdbx_strand_id
1 'polypeptide(L)'
;MGIFAGNDFLRDALLQLLRRHFPNGYRLNSPIAMRQLRERWREDHGGEELLASDHAVRAQIAAFTIQDGQMAFLIPRDVLDWLQFIVTTYLGKSQVIFYEAFFTRHQKELSDAHIFSESILIAVLRQLFPDLHYEKMYFGKRDGTLFDVITDDIIAIWGDKVLWTYEELADRLYIPYDKIKQTLGARGAFLWVSNETYTHVSRVAIRDEVKIRLREKAQELSEQYVSYNIKELPVDDVLAENYELETDTNSAVYDAIYELCLADGYSRKGNILTRKRSLSSGEMAKKTSPIDLMRAFCRGLDVCTMEELQAYAKSFTDSPTIALQAGIECMIRLDEEHFVSDAHVNFDVPATDCVIDSIIDGEYLPLKDFYAMFARFPACGQQWNLFLFESYCRRFSKCFSVWALRYNSDHVGAVIRKDRTLRTYDDLLADVVVRANIELDPETVGRFLRDSGYIVRAVTGRQINAVIALAKVRG
;
A
#
# COMPACT_ATOMS: atom_id res chain seq x y z
N MET A 1 -28.97 42.10 59.80
CA MET A 1 -27.53 41.89 59.55
C MET A 1 -27.21 40.43 59.81
N GLY A 2 -27.36 39.58 58.81
CA GLY A 2 -26.88 38.20 58.87
C GLY A 2 -25.52 38.14 58.20
N ILE A 3 -24.49 37.82 58.97
CA ILE A 3 -23.16 37.48 58.45
C ILE A 3 -23.35 36.20 57.65
N PHE A 4 -23.28 36.30 56.32
CA PHE A 4 -23.42 35.15 55.43
C PHE A 4 -22.37 34.10 55.80
N ALA A 5 -22.86 32.97 56.29
CA ALA A 5 -22.07 31.83 56.65
C ALA A 5 -21.43 31.22 55.40
N GLY A 6 -20.11 31.00 55.47
CA GLY A 6 -19.39 29.94 54.76
C GLY A 6 -19.19 30.12 53.26
N ASN A 7 -17.97 29.86 52.81
CA ASN A 7 -17.57 29.78 51.41
C ASN A 7 -18.49 28.87 50.55
N ASP A 8 -19.17 27.92 51.19
CA ASP A 8 -20.07 26.94 50.57
C ASP A 8 -21.42 27.54 50.12
N PHE A 9 -21.99 28.51 50.85
CA PHE A 9 -23.26 29.14 50.45
C PHE A 9 -23.09 29.95 49.16
N LEU A 10 -22.02 30.75 49.08
CA LEU A 10 -21.69 31.53 47.87
C LEU A 10 -21.49 30.61 46.67
N ARG A 11 -20.78 29.49 46.88
CA ARG A 11 -20.56 28.47 45.84
C ARG A 11 -21.88 27.88 45.34
N ASP A 12 -22.75 27.42 46.23
CA ASP A 12 -24.01 26.77 45.87
C ASP A 12 -24.98 27.74 45.17
N ALA A 13 -25.04 28.99 45.62
CA ALA A 13 -25.86 30.02 44.98
C ALA A 13 -25.34 30.38 43.58
N LEU A 14 -24.02 30.52 43.41
CA LEU A 14 -23.41 30.75 42.09
C LEU A 14 -23.60 29.56 41.14
N LEU A 15 -23.55 28.32 41.66
CA LEU A 15 -23.85 27.12 40.89
C LEU A 15 -25.28 27.13 40.34
N GLN A 16 -26.27 27.43 41.17
CA GLN A 16 -27.68 27.51 40.74
C GLN A 16 -27.89 28.62 39.72
N LEU A 17 -27.27 29.78 39.95
CA LEU A 17 -27.35 30.93 39.05
C LEU A 17 -26.79 30.60 37.66
N LEU A 18 -25.62 29.96 37.60
CA LEU A 18 -24.98 29.55 36.35
C LEU A 18 -25.81 28.51 35.60
N ARG A 19 -26.37 27.50 36.30
CA ARG A 19 -27.26 26.50 35.69
C ARG A 19 -28.48 27.13 35.03
N ARG A 20 -29.08 28.15 35.66
CA ARG A 20 -30.33 28.75 35.20
C ARG A 20 -30.13 29.74 34.05
N HIS A 21 -29.12 30.59 34.15
CA HIS A 21 -28.98 31.76 33.27
C HIS A 21 -27.82 31.66 32.28
N PHE A 22 -26.86 30.76 32.51
CA PHE A 22 -25.65 30.60 31.69
C PHE A 22 -25.40 29.13 31.26
N PRO A 23 -26.40 28.42 30.70
CA PRO A 23 -26.25 27.01 30.34
C PRO A 23 -25.16 26.77 29.28
N ASN A 24 -24.93 27.74 28.38
CA ASN A 24 -23.93 27.64 27.32
C ASN A 24 -22.54 28.14 27.74
N GLY A 25 -22.29 28.23 29.05
CA GLY A 25 -21.04 28.70 29.63
C GLY A 25 -20.99 30.20 29.92
N TYR A 26 -20.00 30.58 30.73
CA TYR A 26 -19.82 31.91 31.29
C TYR A 26 -18.47 32.51 30.91
N ARG A 27 -18.44 33.77 30.45
CA ARG A 27 -17.19 34.47 30.13
C ARG A 27 -16.53 35.02 31.39
N LEU A 28 -15.64 34.23 31.99
CA LEU A 28 -15.09 34.48 33.33
C LEU A 28 -14.44 35.87 33.50
N ASN A 29 -13.71 36.32 32.49
CA ASN A 29 -12.93 37.56 32.54
C ASN A 29 -13.62 38.77 31.89
N SER A 30 -14.90 38.64 31.49
CA SER A 30 -15.62 39.72 30.81
C SER A 30 -16.31 40.66 31.83
N PRO A 31 -16.00 41.97 31.82
CA PRO A 31 -16.74 42.94 32.65
C PRO A 31 -18.23 43.01 32.31
N ILE A 32 -18.59 42.71 31.06
CA ILE A 32 -19.99 42.66 30.60
C ILE A 32 -20.68 41.45 31.22
N ALA A 33 -20.05 40.27 31.17
CA ALA A 33 -20.61 39.05 31.75
C ALA A 33 -20.73 39.13 33.28
N MET A 34 -19.79 39.82 33.94
CA MET A 34 -19.88 40.08 35.39
C MET A 34 -21.07 40.97 35.75
N ARG A 35 -21.32 42.03 34.98
CA ARG A 35 -22.52 42.87 35.17
C ARG A 35 -23.81 42.07 34.98
N GLN A 36 -23.90 41.29 33.90
CA GLN A 36 -25.05 40.42 33.64
C GLN A 36 -25.27 39.41 34.77
N LEU A 37 -24.20 38.79 35.28
CA LEU A 37 -24.29 37.84 36.40
C LEU A 37 -24.84 38.51 37.66
N ARG A 38 -24.38 39.73 37.99
CA ARG A 38 -24.88 40.50 39.13
C ARG A 38 -26.33 40.94 38.97
N GLU A 39 -26.75 41.27 37.74
CA GLU A 39 -28.16 41.56 37.43
C GLU A 39 -29.05 40.34 37.63
N ARG A 40 -28.64 39.17 37.10
CA ARG A 40 -29.37 37.90 37.31
C ARG A 40 -29.41 37.48 38.78
N TRP A 41 -28.33 37.70 39.52
CA TRP A 41 -28.32 37.48 40.96
C TRP A 41 -29.40 38.30 41.66
N ARG A 42 -29.48 39.59 41.35
CA ARG A 42 -30.46 40.51 41.94
C ARG A 42 -31.89 40.10 41.60
N GLU A 43 -32.14 39.63 40.38
CA GLU A 43 -33.45 39.11 39.95
C GLU A 43 -33.84 37.85 40.75
N ASP A 44 -32.93 36.89 40.90
CA ASP A 44 -33.19 35.62 41.61
C ASP A 44 -33.30 35.78 43.13
N HIS A 45 -32.72 36.84 43.70
CA HIS A 45 -32.66 37.12 45.15
C HIS A 45 -33.46 38.37 45.56
N GLY A 46 -34.52 38.71 44.82
CA GLY A 46 -35.51 39.71 45.27
C GLY A 46 -34.97 41.14 45.43
N GLY A 47 -33.93 41.52 44.68
CA GLY A 47 -33.34 42.85 44.75
C GLY A 47 -32.01 42.92 45.52
N GLU A 48 -31.57 41.85 46.17
CA GLU A 48 -30.31 41.84 46.92
C GLU A 48 -29.07 41.90 46.01
N GLU A 49 -28.06 42.65 46.43
CA GLU A 49 -26.78 42.75 45.71
C GLU A 49 -25.81 41.63 46.13
N LEU A 50 -25.07 41.10 45.15
CA LEU A 50 -23.99 40.16 45.41
C LEU A 50 -22.79 40.90 46.06
N LEU A 51 -22.67 40.82 47.38
CA LEU A 51 -21.65 41.56 48.14
C LEU A 51 -20.21 41.07 47.92
N ALA A 52 -20.02 39.88 47.35
CA ALA A 52 -18.71 39.34 47.02
C ALA A 52 -18.00 40.19 45.97
N SER A 53 -16.68 40.37 46.09
CA SER A 53 -15.88 41.09 45.09
C SER A 53 -15.84 40.33 43.77
N ASP A 54 -15.66 41.04 42.65
CA ASP A 54 -15.52 40.40 41.32
C ASP A 54 -14.42 39.34 41.30
N HIS A 55 -13.33 39.57 42.03
CA HIS A 55 -12.25 38.61 42.17
C HIS A 55 -12.71 37.33 42.90
N ALA A 56 -13.43 37.47 44.01
CA ALA A 56 -13.95 36.32 44.76
C ALA A 56 -14.98 35.52 43.95
N VAL A 57 -15.87 36.20 43.22
CA VAL A 57 -16.85 35.55 42.33
C VAL A 57 -16.15 34.78 41.22
N ARG A 58 -15.16 35.38 40.55
CA ARG A 58 -14.37 34.69 39.51
C ARG A 58 -13.63 33.48 40.06
N ALA A 59 -12.98 33.63 41.22
CA ALA A 59 -12.27 32.53 41.86
C ALA A 59 -13.22 31.37 42.20
N GLN A 60 -14.42 31.67 42.70
CA GLN A 60 -15.43 30.66 42.98
C GLN A 60 -15.91 29.95 41.72
N ILE A 61 -16.32 30.71 40.70
CA ILE A 61 -16.78 30.13 39.44
C ILE A 61 -15.70 29.25 38.82
N ALA A 62 -14.45 29.72 38.80
CA ALA A 62 -13.32 28.95 38.29
C ALA A 62 -13.07 27.64 39.05
N ALA A 63 -13.39 27.58 40.34
CA ALA A 63 -13.14 26.39 41.17
C ALA A 63 -14.09 25.21 40.87
N PHE A 64 -15.27 25.46 40.30
CA PHE A 64 -16.26 24.42 40.01
C PHE A 64 -16.67 24.33 38.53
N THR A 65 -15.98 25.06 37.65
CA THR A 65 -16.20 25.03 36.19
C THR A 65 -14.94 24.61 35.45
N ILE A 66 -15.12 24.11 34.23
CA ILE A 66 -14.04 23.79 33.31
C ILE A 66 -13.80 24.99 32.40
N GLN A 67 -12.55 25.42 32.27
CA GLN A 67 -12.19 26.56 31.43
C GLN A 67 -11.72 26.10 30.04
N ASP A 68 -12.24 26.74 29.00
CA ASP A 68 -11.70 26.67 27.64
C ASP A 68 -11.62 28.09 27.05
N GLY A 69 -10.39 28.56 26.81
CA GLY A 69 -10.11 29.95 26.45
C GLY A 69 -10.65 30.95 27.48
N GLN A 70 -11.65 31.75 27.10
CA GLN A 70 -12.30 32.75 27.98
C GLN A 70 -13.61 32.25 28.61
N MET A 71 -14.06 31.06 28.23
CA MET A 71 -15.33 30.49 28.66
C MET A 71 -15.13 29.52 29.82
N ALA A 72 -16.10 29.51 30.74
CA ALA A 72 -16.19 28.61 31.88
C ALA A 72 -17.48 27.79 31.76
N PHE A 73 -17.36 26.47 31.69
CA PHE A 73 -18.47 25.54 31.49
C PHE A 73 -18.76 24.76 32.77
N LEU A 74 -20.03 24.69 33.13
CA LEU A 74 -20.49 23.89 34.27
C LEU A 74 -20.88 22.50 33.76
N ILE A 75 -20.06 21.50 34.08
CA ILE A 75 -20.31 20.11 33.69
C ILE A 75 -21.15 19.42 34.78
N PRO A 76 -22.28 18.77 34.43
CA PRO A 76 -23.08 18.02 35.39
C PRO A 76 -22.30 16.88 36.06
N ARG A 77 -22.58 16.60 37.34
CA ARG A 77 -21.83 15.62 38.13
C ARG A 77 -22.03 14.19 37.64
N ASP A 78 -23.24 13.85 37.24
CA ASP A 78 -23.60 12.58 36.61
C ASP A 78 -22.80 12.32 35.32
N VAL A 79 -22.51 13.36 34.54
CA VAL A 79 -21.64 13.26 33.35
C VAL A 79 -20.19 13.00 33.75
N LEU A 80 -19.70 13.66 34.81
CA LEU A 80 -18.34 13.40 35.33
C LEU A 80 -18.19 11.97 35.83
N ASP A 81 -19.18 11.47 36.58
CA ASP A 81 -19.20 10.10 37.09
C ASP A 81 -19.26 9.08 35.93
N TRP A 82 -20.07 9.37 34.90
CA TRP A 82 -20.13 8.57 33.68
C TRP A 82 -18.82 8.55 32.90
N LEU A 83 -18.20 9.71 32.65
CA LEU A 83 -16.89 9.82 32.01
C LEU A 83 -15.84 9.03 32.79
N GLN A 84 -15.85 9.15 34.12
CA GLN A 84 -14.94 8.42 34.98
C GLN A 84 -15.11 6.91 34.82
N PHE A 85 -16.35 6.43 34.80
CA PHE A 85 -16.68 5.02 34.62
C PHE A 85 -16.24 4.48 33.27
N ILE A 86 -16.61 5.14 32.16
CA ILE A 86 -16.33 4.60 30.82
C ILE A 86 -14.83 4.62 30.47
N VAL A 87 -14.11 5.66 30.88
CA VAL A 87 -12.67 5.78 30.64
C VAL A 87 -11.92 4.75 31.46
N THR A 88 -12.24 4.62 32.76
CA THR A 88 -11.59 3.63 33.63
C THR A 88 -11.86 2.20 33.17
N THR A 89 -13.09 1.90 32.77
CA THR A 89 -13.49 0.58 32.27
C THR A 89 -12.74 0.23 30.99
N TYR A 90 -12.67 1.18 30.05
CA TYR A 90 -12.00 0.96 28.77
C TYR A 90 -10.48 0.81 28.94
N LEU A 91 -9.83 1.74 29.65
CA LEU A 91 -8.39 1.67 29.92
C LEU A 91 -8.02 0.50 30.84
N GLY A 92 -8.98 -0.22 31.42
CA GLY A 92 -8.75 -1.50 32.09
C GLY A 92 -8.25 -2.60 31.14
N LYS A 93 -8.58 -2.51 29.85
CA LYS A 93 -8.23 -3.50 28.81
C LYS A 93 -7.43 -2.93 27.65
N SER A 94 -7.46 -1.61 27.48
CA SER A 94 -6.73 -0.88 26.45
C SER A 94 -5.77 0.13 27.07
N GLN A 95 -4.84 0.63 26.27
CA GLN A 95 -3.81 1.55 26.71
C GLN A 95 -4.10 3.00 26.35
N VAL A 96 -4.83 3.24 25.25
CA VAL A 96 -5.07 4.59 24.72
C VAL A 96 -6.50 4.81 24.25
N ILE A 97 -6.96 6.07 24.36
CA ILE A 97 -8.23 6.55 23.82
C ILE A 97 -7.92 7.77 22.95
N PHE A 98 -8.32 7.74 21.69
CA PHE A 98 -8.25 8.91 20.79
C PHE A 98 -9.45 9.82 21.01
N TYR A 99 -9.20 11.12 21.07
CA TYR A 99 -10.24 12.11 21.32
C TYR A 99 -11.31 12.08 20.23
N GLU A 100 -10.90 12.08 18.96
CA GLU A 100 -11.80 12.01 17.80
C GLU A 100 -12.75 10.81 17.91
N ALA A 101 -12.21 9.60 18.05
CA ALA A 101 -13.02 8.37 18.12
C ALA A 101 -13.98 8.36 19.33
N PHE A 102 -13.51 8.83 20.49
CA PHE A 102 -14.32 8.94 21.69
C PHE A 102 -15.43 9.98 21.56
N PHE A 103 -15.09 11.15 21.02
CA PHE A 103 -16.01 12.27 20.84
C PHE A 103 -17.09 11.94 19.82
N THR A 104 -16.72 11.33 18.69
CA THR A 104 -17.69 10.86 17.68
C THR A 104 -18.64 9.83 18.27
N ARG A 105 -18.14 8.86 19.05
CA ARG A 105 -18.99 7.79 19.64
C ARG A 105 -20.02 8.33 20.63
N HIS A 106 -19.65 9.33 21.42
CA HIS A 106 -20.50 9.89 22.48
C HIS A 106 -20.94 11.32 22.20
N GLN A 107 -21.04 11.69 20.92
CA GLN A 107 -21.24 13.09 20.52
C GLN A 107 -22.49 13.69 21.14
N LYS A 108 -23.57 12.90 21.23
CA LYS A 108 -24.85 13.35 21.77
C LYS A 108 -24.75 13.62 23.26
N GLU A 109 -24.27 12.64 24.03
CA GLU A 109 -24.10 12.71 25.48
C GLU A 109 -23.16 13.86 25.89
N LEU A 110 -22.06 14.03 25.14
CA LEU A 110 -21.11 15.12 25.37
C LEU A 110 -21.72 16.49 25.04
N SER A 111 -22.47 16.61 23.95
CA SER A 111 -23.13 17.86 23.56
C SER A 111 -24.22 18.26 24.55
N ASP A 112 -25.03 17.30 25.01
CA ASP A 112 -26.07 17.51 26.03
C ASP A 112 -25.45 17.97 27.37
N ALA A 113 -24.19 17.60 27.62
CA ALA A 113 -23.40 18.02 28.78
C ALA A 113 -22.58 19.30 28.58
N HIS A 114 -22.77 20.01 27.47
CA HIS A 114 -22.02 21.22 27.10
C HIS A 114 -20.52 21.01 26.81
N ILE A 115 -20.13 19.79 26.45
CA ILE A 115 -18.78 19.44 25.98
C ILE A 115 -18.80 19.44 24.45
N PHE A 116 -18.64 20.62 23.85
CA PHE A 116 -18.80 20.82 22.40
C PHE A 116 -17.51 20.66 21.58
N SER A 117 -16.37 20.50 22.24
CA SER A 117 -15.05 20.42 21.59
C SER A 117 -14.13 19.47 22.33
N GLU A 118 -13.12 18.98 21.61
CA GLU A 118 -12.03 18.20 22.20
C GLU A 118 -11.27 18.99 23.27
N SER A 119 -11.14 20.32 23.14
CA SER A 119 -10.48 21.17 24.15
C SER A 119 -11.19 21.10 25.51
N ILE A 120 -12.52 21.21 25.52
CA ILE A 120 -13.32 21.08 26.75
C ILE A 120 -13.20 19.66 27.30
N LEU A 121 -13.31 18.64 26.44
CA LEU A 121 -13.18 17.24 26.84
C LEU A 121 -11.80 16.97 27.49
N ILE A 122 -10.71 17.46 26.89
CA ILE A 122 -9.35 17.33 27.41
C ILE A 122 -9.24 17.98 28.80
N ALA A 123 -9.81 19.17 28.99
CA ALA A 123 -9.79 19.85 30.27
C ALA A 123 -10.56 19.08 31.36
N VAL A 124 -11.74 18.53 31.02
CA VAL A 124 -12.50 17.63 31.91
C VAL A 124 -11.68 16.39 32.26
N LEU A 125 -11.13 15.71 31.25
CA LEU A 125 -10.36 14.48 31.44
C LEU A 125 -9.13 14.71 32.30
N ARG A 126 -8.40 15.82 32.14
CA ARG A 126 -7.23 16.17 32.97
C ARG A 126 -7.60 16.38 34.43
N GLN A 127 -8.80 16.90 34.71
CA GLN A 127 -9.28 17.04 36.08
C GLN A 127 -9.64 15.67 36.67
N LEU A 128 -10.29 14.80 35.90
CA LEU A 128 -10.71 13.46 36.36
C LEU A 128 -9.54 12.48 36.49
N PHE A 129 -8.52 12.60 35.63
CA PHE A 129 -7.43 11.65 35.50
C PHE A 129 -6.06 12.34 35.37
N PRO A 130 -5.61 13.06 36.40
CA PRO A 130 -4.38 13.85 36.33
C PRO A 130 -3.11 13.02 36.06
N ASP A 131 -3.14 11.73 36.41
CA ASP A 131 -1.99 10.81 36.30
C ASP A 131 -1.85 10.15 34.92
N LEU A 132 -2.80 10.34 33.99
CA LEU A 132 -2.70 9.81 32.63
C LEU A 132 -1.76 10.66 31.77
N HIS A 133 -1.25 10.05 30.70
CA HIS A 133 -0.49 10.76 29.67
C HIS A 133 -1.44 11.42 28.66
N TYR A 134 -1.18 12.69 28.31
CA TYR A 134 -2.01 13.49 27.41
C TYR A 134 -1.20 14.00 26.23
N GLU A 135 -1.68 13.73 25.02
CA GLU A 135 -1.06 14.12 23.76
C GLU A 135 -2.06 14.88 22.90
N LYS A 136 -1.65 15.35 21.72
CA LYS A 136 -2.54 16.14 20.86
C LYS A 136 -3.77 15.36 20.39
N MET A 137 -3.65 14.06 20.14
CA MET A 137 -4.71 13.25 19.50
C MET A 137 -5.33 12.19 20.41
N TYR A 138 -4.69 11.86 21.54
CA TYR A 138 -5.11 10.77 22.41
C TYR A 138 -4.62 10.99 23.85
N PHE A 139 -5.12 10.17 24.76
CA PHE A 139 -4.66 10.05 26.14
C PHE A 139 -4.68 8.59 26.61
N GLY A 140 -3.98 8.27 27.71
CA GLY A 140 -3.97 6.90 28.23
C GLY A 140 -2.86 6.61 29.24
N LYS A 141 -2.60 5.32 29.50
CA LYS A 141 -1.66 4.81 30.52
C LYS A 141 -0.19 4.73 30.06
N ARG A 142 0.05 5.19 28.84
CA ARG A 142 1.03 4.65 27.88
C ARG A 142 2.45 4.39 28.41
N ASP A 143 3.00 3.26 27.98
CA ASP A 143 4.44 2.94 27.90
C ASP A 143 4.76 2.42 26.47
N GLY A 144 5.78 2.94 25.78
CA GLY A 144 6.15 2.53 24.41
C GLY A 144 5.68 3.42 23.24
N THR A 145 5.90 2.98 21.99
CA THR A 145 5.53 3.75 20.78
C THR A 145 4.03 3.66 20.48
N LEU A 146 3.46 4.66 19.78
CA LEU A 146 2.01 4.70 19.54
C LEU A 146 1.57 3.51 18.70
N PHE A 147 2.43 3.12 17.76
CA PHE A 147 2.18 2.03 16.86
C PHE A 147 2.20 0.68 17.58
N ASP A 148 3.13 0.46 18.51
CA ASP A 148 3.14 -0.74 19.37
C ASP A 148 1.90 -0.78 20.25
N VAL A 149 1.55 0.35 20.88
CA VAL A 149 0.40 0.45 21.78
C VAL A 149 -0.93 0.14 21.07
N ILE A 150 -1.13 0.65 19.84
CA ILE A 150 -2.31 0.31 19.02
C ILE A 150 -2.28 -1.17 18.64
N THR A 151 -1.10 -1.72 18.33
CA THR A 151 -0.94 -3.15 18.01
C THR A 151 -1.40 -4.00 19.20
N ASP A 152 -0.95 -3.67 20.40
CA ASP A 152 -1.28 -4.39 21.63
C ASP A 152 -2.77 -4.27 21.99
N ASP A 153 -3.38 -3.09 21.82
CA ASP A 153 -4.81 -2.89 22.04
C ASP A 153 -5.66 -3.74 21.09
N ILE A 154 -5.26 -3.84 19.82
CA ILE A 154 -5.93 -4.70 18.83
C ILE A 154 -5.78 -6.18 19.23
N ILE A 155 -4.57 -6.61 19.63
CA ILE A 155 -4.33 -8.00 20.06
C ILE A 155 -5.14 -8.34 21.32
N ALA A 156 -5.23 -7.42 22.28
CA ALA A 156 -5.93 -7.63 23.54
C ALA A 156 -7.44 -7.87 23.35
N ILE A 157 -8.05 -7.22 22.36
CA ILE A 157 -9.47 -7.41 22.06
C ILE A 157 -9.77 -8.58 21.13
N TRP A 158 -8.73 -9.18 20.50
CA TRP A 158 -8.91 -10.21 19.49
C TRP A 158 -9.67 -11.42 20.05
N GLY A 159 -9.35 -11.81 21.29
CA GLY A 159 -10.01 -12.88 22.03
C GLY A 159 -10.03 -14.21 21.26
N ASP A 160 -11.16 -14.90 21.32
CA ASP A 160 -11.38 -16.17 20.62
C ASP A 160 -11.96 -15.99 19.21
N LYS A 161 -12.27 -14.77 18.80
CA LYS A 161 -12.81 -14.49 17.47
C LYS A 161 -11.71 -14.67 16.41
N VAL A 162 -12.02 -15.40 15.35
CA VAL A 162 -11.05 -15.69 14.27
C VAL A 162 -10.89 -14.50 13.34
N LEU A 163 -12.00 -13.84 12.97
CA LEU A 163 -12.05 -12.76 11.98
C LEU A 163 -12.51 -11.44 12.58
N TRP A 164 -11.85 -10.36 12.19
CA TRP A 164 -12.25 -9.00 12.53
C TRP A 164 -12.28 -8.13 11.28
N THR A 165 -13.34 -7.34 11.13
CA THR A 165 -13.38 -6.25 10.13
C THR A 165 -12.82 -4.95 10.72
N TYR A 166 -12.43 -4.03 9.85
CA TYR A 166 -12.04 -2.68 10.29
C TYR A 166 -13.14 -1.98 11.08
N GLU A 167 -14.40 -2.10 10.65
CA GLU A 167 -15.56 -1.49 11.30
C GLU A 167 -15.79 -2.08 12.69
N GLU A 168 -15.75 -3.40 12.83
CA GLU A 168 -15.93 -4.06 14.13
C GLU A 168 -14.82 -3.68 15.13
N LEU A 169 -13.58 -3.55 14.67
CA LEU A 169 -12.47 -3.06 15.49
C LEU A 169 -12.65 -1.60 15.86
N ALA A 170 -13.06 -0.76 14.89
CA ALA A 170 -13.31 0.65 15.11
C ALA A 170 -14.45 0.86 16.11
N ASP A 171 -15.50 0.05 16.08
CA ASP A 171 -16.62 0.11 17.03
C ASP A 171 -16.21 -0.30 18.46
N ARG A 172 -15.26 -1.22 18.57
CA ARG A 172 -14.84 -1.76 19.86
C ARG A 172 -13.70 -0.98 20.49
N LEU A 173 -12.89 -0.31 19.69
CA LEU A 173 -11.77 0.49 20.12
C LEU A 173 -12.10 1.99 20.08
N TYR A 174 -11.46 2.81 20.91
CA TYR A 174 -11.45 4.26 20.70
C TYR A 174 -10.22 4.65 19.88
N ILE A 175 -10.06 4.01 18.72
CA ILE A 175 -8.93 4.21 17.80
C ILE A 175 -9.50 4.54 16.42
N PRO A 176 -9.02 5.60 15.75
CA PRO A 176 -9.54 5.99 14.43
C PRO A 176 -9.33 4.91 13.38
N TYR A 177 -10.27 4.84 12.43
CA TYR A 177 -10.29 3.85 11.35
C TYR A 177 -8.96 3.76 10.59
N ASP A 178 -8.41 4.91 10.20
CA ASP A 178 -7.14 4.97 9.45
C ASP A 178 -5.95 4.41 10.24
N LYS A 179 -5.97 4.53 11.57
CA LYS A 179 -4.91 4.00 12.44
C LYS A 179 -5.01 2.48 12.59
N ILE A 180 -6.23 1.94 12.65
CA ILE A 180 -6.47 0.50 12.62
C ILE A 180 -5.98 -0.08 11.29
N LYS A 181 -6.41 0.51 10.17
CA LYS A 181 -6.00 0.10 8.82
C LYS A 181 -4.48 0.12 8.63
N GLN A 182 -3.82 1.20 9.07
CA GLN A 182 -2.36 1.32 9.00
C GLN A 182 -1.67 0.23 9.82
N THR A 183 -2.19 -0.10 11.00
CA THR A 183 -1.59 -1.09 11.91
C THR A 183 -1.72 -2.51 11.37
N LEU A 184 -2.91 -2.89 10.92
CA LEU A 184 -3.18 -4.21 10.35
C LEU A 184 -2.35 -4.47 9.08
N GLY A 185 -2.23 -3.46 8.19
CA GLY A 185 -1.47 -3.62 6.95
C GLY A 185 0.06 -3.62 7.11
N ALA A 186 0.60 -3.14 8.23
CA ALA A 186 2.05 -2.99 8.43
C ALA A 186 2.67 -4.08 9.32
N ARG A 187 1.86 -4.82 10.11
CA ARG A 187 2.34 -5.88 11.00
C ARG A 187 2.07 -7.25 10.39
N GLY A 188 3.14 -8.04 10.19
CA GLY A 188 3.03 -9.40 9.65
C GLY A 188 2.24 -10.39 10.52
N ALA A 189 1.95 -10.05 11.78
CA ALA A 189 1.11 -10.88 12.65
C ALA A 189 -0.39 -10.81 12.31
N PHE A 190 -0.84 -9.77 11.60
CA PHE A 190 -2.22 -9.67 11.11
C PHE A 190 -2.26 -10.10 9.65
N LEU A 191 -3.07 -11.11 9.36
CA LEU A 191 -3.12 -11.76 8.07
C LEU A 191 -4.38 -11.31 7.34
N TRP A 192 -4.21 -10.83 6.11
CA TRP A 192 -5.33 -10.38 5.29
C TRP A 192 -6.11 -11.60 4.77
N VAL A 193 -7.42 -11.64 5.05
CA VAL A 193 -8.29 -12.74 4.63
C VAL A 193 -9.08 -12.35 3.39
N SER A 194 -9.79 -11.22 3.47
CA SER A 194 -10.62 -10.70 2.39
C SER A 194 -10.81 -9.19 2.57
N ASN A 195 -11.66 -8.56 1.74
CA ASN A 195 -11.87 -7.12 1.80
C ASN A 195 -12.17 -6.65 3.25
N GLU A 196 -11.32 -5.74 3.73
CA GLU A 196 -11.40 -5.14 5.08
C GLU A 196 -11.41 -6.12 6.27
N THR A 197 -11.08 -7.39 6.03
CA THR A 197 -11.20 -8.49 7.01
C THR A 197 -9.86 -9.16 7.25
N TYR A 198 -9.48 -9.29 8.52
CA TYR A 198 -8.20 -9.83 8.95
C TYR A 198 -8.39 -10.94 9.98
N THR A 199 -7.42 -11.85 10.02
CA THR A 199 -7.18 -12.74 11.15
C THR A 199 -5.85 -12.40 11.82
N HIS A 200 -5.61 -12.94 13.02
CA HIS A 200 -4.30 -12.86 13.67
C HIS A 200 -3.60 -14.22 13.53
N VAL A 201 -2.28 -14.23 13.35
CA VAL A 201 -1.50 -15.45 13.14
C VAL A 201 -1.70 -16.49 14.25
N SER A 202 -1.96 -16.05 15.49
CA SER A 202 -2.24 -16.96 16.62
C SER A 202 -3.60 -17.66 16.54
N ARG A 203 -4.47 -17.27 15.61
CA ARG A 203 -5.79 -17.90 15.39
C ARG A 203 -5.73 -18.98 14.32
N VAL A 204 -4.59 -19.13 13.64
CA VAL A 204 -4.41 -20.16 12.62
C VAL A 204 -3.91 -21.44 13.27
N ALA A 205 -4.71 -22.50 13.20
CA ALA A 205 -4.38 -23.81 13.71
C ALA A 205 -3.52 -24.58 12.69
N ILE A 206 -2.30 -24.96 13.06
CA ILE A 206 -1.48 -25.86 12.26
C ILE A 206 -0.88 -26.90 13.20
N ARG A 207 -1.29 -28.17 13.06
CA ARG A 207 -0.69 -29.28 13.82
C ARG A 207 0.79 -29.40 13.53
N ASP A 208 1.57 -29.83 14.53
CA ASP A 208 3.02 -29.95 14.39
C ASP A 208 3.42 -30.96 13.30
N GLU A 209 2.66 -32.05 13.13
CA GLU A 209 2.85 -33.00 12.01
C GLU A 209 2.70 -32.32 10.64
N VAL A 210 1.72 -31.42 10.48
CA VAL A 210 1.51 -30.64 9.25
C VAL A 210 2.65 -29.65 9.04
N LYS A 211 3.10 -28.97 10.10
CA LYS A 211 4.27 -28.06 10.03
C LYS A 211 5.53 -28.79 9.55
N ILE A 212 5.76 -30.01 10.00
CA ILE A 212 6.90 -30.83 9.57
C ILE A 212 6.79 -31.13 8.08
N ARG A 213 5.65 -31.66 7.61
CA ARG A 213 5.42 -31.96 6.18
C ARG A 213 5.58 -30.73 5.28
N LEU A 214 5.07 -29.58 5.71
CA LEU A 214 5.22 -28.31 4.98
C LEU A 214 6.69 -27.89 4.84
N ARG A 215 7.49 -28.06 5.91
CA ARG A 215 8.94 -27.77 5.88
C ARG A 215 9.70 -28.74 4.98
N GLU A 216 9.36 -30.02 5.02
CA GLU A 216 9.96 -31.04 4.14
C GLU A 216 9.66 -30.74 2.67
N LYS A 217 8.41 -30.40 2.34
CA LYS A 217 8.03 -30.04 0.96
C LYS A 217 8.71 -28.74 0.51
N ALA A 218 8.79 -27.74 1.38
CA ALA A 218 9.54 -26.52 1.11
C ALA A 218 11.03 -26.82 0.83
N GLN A 219 11.63 -27.72 1.59
CA GLN A 219 13.01 -28.14 1.38
C GLN A 219 13.19 -28.82 0.02
N GLU A 220 12.33 -29.79 -0.32
CA GLU A 220 12.34 -30.47 -1.63
C GLU A 220 12.28 -29.47 -2.80
N LEU A 221 11.35 -28.51 -2.74
CA LEU A 221 11.22 -27.46 -3.76
C LEU A 221 12.46 -26.57 -3.82
N SER A 222 13.10 -26.29 -2.69
CA SER A 222 14.33 -25.50 -2.63
C SER A 222 15.58 -26.21 -3.17
N GLU A 223 15.56 -27.54 -3.19
CA GLU A 223 16.63 -28.37 -3.78
C GLU A 223 16.49 -28.42 -5.30
N GLN A 224 15.27 -28.36 -5.82
CA GLN A 224 14.97 -28.34 -7.26
C GLN A 224 15.07 -26.93 -7.86
N TYR A 225 14.65 -25.91 -7.12
CA TYR A 225 14.54 -24.54 -7.61
C TYR A 225 15.22 -23.54 -6.68
N VAL A 226 15.93 -22.57 -7.26
CA VAL A 226 16.57 -21.48 -6.50
C VAL A 226 15.52 -20.63 -5.74
N SER A 227 14.34 -20.50 -6.32
CA SER A 227 13.16 -19.86 -5.73
C SER A 227 11.91 -20.51 -6.29
N TYR A 228 10.84 -20.59 -5.51
CA TYR A 228 9.58 -21.22 -5.91
C TYR A 228 8.39 -20.46 -5.32
N ASN A 229 7.20 -20.76 -5.81
CA ASN A 229 5.98 -20.12 -5.35
C ASN A 229 5.46 -20.81 -4.08
N ILE A 230 5.13 -20.06 -3.03
CA ILE A 230 4.56 -20.62 -1.80
C ILE A 230 3.25 -21.38 -2.05
N LYS A 231 2.52 -21.04 -3.12
CA LYS A 231 1.29 -21.71 -3.55
C LYS A 231 1.49 -23.13 -4.07
N GLU A 232 2.75 -23.58 -4.24
CA GLU A 232 3.08 -24.98 -4.54
C GLU A 232 3.04 -25.87 -3.28
N LEU A 233 2.91 -25.28 -2.10
CA LEU A 233 2.78 -26.04 -0.85
C LEU A 233 1.34 -26.59 -0.69
N PRO A 234 1.18 -27.84 -0.25
CA PRO A 234 -0.13 -28.42 0.00
C PRO A 234 -0.76 -27.79 1.26
N VAL A 235 -1.92 -27.17 1.12
CA VAL A 235 -2.61 -26.46 2.22
C VAL A 235 -3.89 -27.14 2.69
N ASP A 236 -4.31 -28.22 2.06
CA ASP A 236 -5.61 -28.88 2.33
C ASP A 236 -5.79 -29.26 3.81
N ASP A 237 -4.75 -29.84 4.43
CA ASP A 237 -4.77 -30.19 5.86
C ASP A 237 -4.85 -28.95 6.77
N VAL A 238 -4.28 -27.82 6.34
CA VAL A 238 -4.36 -26.57 7.08
C VAL A 238 -5.77 -25.98 6.94
N LEU A 239 -6.33 -25.99 5.74
CA LEU A 239 -7.69 -25.49 5.48
C LEU A 239 -8.75 -26.29 6.24
N ALA A 240 -8.60 -27.62 6.35
CA ALA A 240 -9.53 -28.47 7.08
C ALA A 240 -9.72 -28.05 8.56
N GLU A 241 -8.71 -27.40 9.17
CA GLU A 241 -8.78 -26.87 10.54
C GLU A 241 -9.08 -25.38 10.62
N ASN A 242 -9.06 -24.68 9.49
CA ASN A 242 -9.22 -23.23 9.41
C ASN A 242 -10.24 -22.85 8.35
N TYR A 243 -11.39 -23.54 8.32
CA TYR A 243 -12.43 -23.34 7.31
C TYR A 243 -12.93 -21.88 7.22
N GLU A 244 -12.84 -21.12 8.30
CA GLU A 244 -13.21 -19.69 8.33
C GLU A 244 -12.23 -18.79 7.54
N LEU A 245 -11.03 -19.29 7.23
CA LEU A 245 -10.01 -18.57 6.45
C LEU A 245 -10.04 -18.93 4.96
N GLU A 246 -10.90 -19.86 4.55
CA GLU A 246 -10.97 -20.35 3.18
C GLU A 246 -11.49 -19.26 2.24
N THR A 247 -10.73 -19.00 1.18
CA THR A 247 -11.04 -18.02 0.13
C THR A 247 -10.50 -18.51 -1.20
N ASP A 248 -10.90 -17.90 -2.31
CA ASP A 248 -10.38 -18.26 -3.65
C ASP A 248 -8.84 -18.18 -3.75
N THR A 249 -8.18 -17.40 -2.88
CA THR A 249 -6.72 -17.22 -2.90
C THR A 249 -5.99 -17.91 -1.75
N ASN A 250 -6.70 -18.22 -0.66
CA ASN A 250 -6.14 -18.73 0.60
C ASN A 250 -4.93 -17.93 1.12
N SER A 251 -4.90 -16.62 0.87
CA SER A 251 -3.73 -15.77 1.16
C SER A 251 -3.33 -15.80 2.63
N ALA A 252 -4.29 -15.65 3.56
CA ALA A 252 -4.03 -15.72 4.99
C ALA A 252 -3.40 -17.06 5.43
N VAL A 253 -3.78 -18.17 4.81
CA VAL A 253 -3.23 -19.49 5.11
C VAL A 253 -1.77 -19.58 4.68
N TYR A 254 -1.43 -19.11 3.48
CA TYR A 254 -0.05 -19.06 3.01
C TYR A 254 0.82 -18.09 3.84
N ASP A 255 0.25 -16.95 4.25
CA ASP A 255 0.93 -16.03 5.15
C ASP A 255 1.22 -16.69 6.51
N ALA A 256 0.24 -17.40 7.08
CA ALA A 256 0.42 -18.13 8.33
C ALA A 256 1.45 -19.25 8.22
N ILE A 257 1.43 -20.02 7.13
CA ILE A 257 2.43 -21.07 6.86
C ILE A 257 3.83 -20.45 6.79
N TYR A 258 3.98 -19.31 6.12
CA TYR A 258 5.25 -18.63 6.08
C TYR A 258 5.71 -18.22 7.48
N GLU A 259 4.90 -17.45 8.22
CA GLU A 259 5.27 -16.93 9.54
C GLU A 259 5.53 -18.05 10.56
N LEU A 260 4.73 -19.11 10.57
CA LEU A 260 4.79 -20.18 11.58
C LEU A 260 5.74 -21.33 11.22
N CYS A 261 6.00 -21.57 9.92
CA CYS A 261 6.74 -22.75 9.48
C CYS A 261 8.06 -22.43 8.78
N LEU A 262 8.14 -21.33 8.02
CA LEU A 262 9.20 -21.10 7.03
C LEU A 262 10.03 -19.85 7.26
N ALA A 263 9.56 -18.88 8.06
CA ALA A 263 10.20 -17.58 8.26
C ALA A 263 11.65 -17.69 8.72
N ASP A 264 12.02 -18.72 9.49
CA ASP A 264 13.40 -18.93 9.93
C ASP A 264 14.34 -19.33 8.79
N GLY A 265 13.88 -20.20 7.87
CA GLY A 265 14.71 -20.80 6.81
C GLY A 265 14.59 -20.12 5.44
N TYR A 266 13.57 -19.28 5.24
CA TYR A 266 13.23 -18.72 3.94
C TYR A 266 13.01 -17.22 4.00
N SER A 267 13.37 -16.53 2.92
CA SER A 267 13.00 -15.15 2.66
C SER A 267 11.85 -15.11 1.66
N ARG A 268 10.90 -14.19 1.86
CA ARG A 268 9.71 -14.05 1.02
C ARG A 268 9.63 -12.70 0.33
N LYS A 269 9.22 -12.69 -0.94
CA LYS A 269 8.86 -11.49 -1.70
C LYS A 269 7.59 -11.75 -2.49
N GLY A 270 6.46 -11.22 -2.03
CA GLY A 270 5.15 -11.63 -2.53
C GLY A 270 4.96 -13.14 -2.31
N ASN A 271 4.54 -13.86 -3.33
CA ASN A 271 4.37 -15.32 -3.26
C ASN A 271 5.67 -16.10 -3.47
N ILE A 272 6.80 -15.44 -3.74
CA ILE A 272 8.07 -16.12 -4.02
C ILE A 272 8.85 -16.36 -2.73
N LEU A 273 9.19 -17.61 -2.50
CA LEU A 273 10.11 -18.06 -1.45
C LEU A 273 11.49 -18.32 -2.01
N THR A 274 12.51 -17.98 -1.22
CA THR A 274 13.91 -18.24 -1.52
C THR A 274 14.59 -18.70 -0.23
N ARG A 275 15.32 -19.82 -0.29
CA ARG A 275 16.02 -20.35 0.89
C ARG A 275 17.06 -19.35 1.36
N LYS A 276 17.04 -19.00 2.66
CA LYS A 276 18.12 -18.26 3.30
C LYS A 276 19.33 -19.18 3.35
N ARG A 277 20.25 -19.07 2.37
CA ARG A 277 21.53 -19.80 2.46
C ARG A 277 22.24 -19.34 3.73
N SER A 278 22.80 -20.28 4.49
CA SER A 278 23.68 -19.94 5.62
C SER A 278 24.73 -18.95 5.11
N LEU A 279 24.78 -17.77 5.71
CA LEU A 279 25.65 -16.66 5.34
C LEU A 279 27.10 -17.02 5.70
N SER A 280 27.69 -17.95 4.95
CA SER A 280 29.11 -18.32 5.03
C SER A 280 29.78 -18.16 3.67
N SER A 281 29.48 -17.08 2.97
CA SER A 281 30.29 -16.52 1.88
C SER A 281 29.60 -15.24 1.43
N GLY A 282 30.34 -14.13 1.38
CA GLY A 282 29.85 -12.77 1.11
C GLY A 282 29.26 -12.51 -0.27
N GLU A 283 28.58 -13.47 -0.88
CA GLU A 283 27.67 -13.24 -1.98
C GLU A 283 26.35 -12.72 -1.40
N MET A 284 26.08 -11.42 -1.54
CA MET A 284 24.73 -10.91 -1.35
C MET A 284 23.77 -11.82 -2.11
N ALA A 285 22.79 -12.40 -1.40
CA ALA A 285 21.73 -13.19 -2.00
C ALA A 285 21.18 -12.40 -3.20
N LYS A 286 21.50 -12.87 -4.41
CA LYS A 286 21.06 -12.24 -5.64
C LYS A 286 19.54 -12.35 -5.63
N LYS A 287 18.85 -11.24 -5.31
CA LYS A 287 17.38 -11.20 -5.22
C LYS A 287 16.83 -11.68 -6.57
N THR A 288 16.37 -12.92 -6.65
CA THR A 288 15.77 -13.47 -7.87
C THR A 288 14.51 -12.67 -8.18
N SER A 289 14.50 -12.02 -9.33
CA SER A 289 13.35 -11.24 -9.79
C SER A 289 12.33 -12.14 -10.50
N PRO A 290 11.06 -11.74 -10.62
CA PRO A 290 10.07 -12.52 -11.38
C PRO A 290 10.51 -12.87 -12.81
N ILE A 291 11.29 -11.99 -13.46
CA ILE A 291 11.84 -12.27 -14.79
C ILE A 291 12.92 -13.37 -14.76
N ASP A 292 13.70 -13.49 -13.67
CA ASP A 292 14.71 -14.56 -13.55
C ASP A 292 14.06 -15.94 -13.38
N LEU A 293 12.95 -16.01 -12.64
CA LEU A 293 12.14 -17.23 -12.51
C LEU A 293 11.55 -17.63 -13.86
N MET A 294 10.96 -16.67 -14.58
CA MET A 294 10.38 -16.92 -15.90
C MET A 294 11.44 -17.42 -16.90
N ARG A 295 12.64 -16.83 -16.92
CA ARG A 295 13.75 -17.29 -17.77
C ARG A 295 14.19 -18.71 -17.43
N ALA A 296 14.25 -19.06 -16.15
CA ALA A 296 14.61 -20.41 -15.72
C ALA A 296 13.58 -21.43 -16.19
N PHE A 297 12.29 -21.11 -16.06
CA PHE A 297 11.20 -21.93 -16.57
C PHE A 297 11.29 -22.12 -18.09
N CYS A 298 11.40 -21.04 -18.87
CA CYS A 298 11.52 -21.10 -20.33
C CYS A 298 12.70 -21.97 -20.81
N ARG A 299 13.85 -21.94 -20.12
CA ARG A 299 15.03 -22.75 -20.49
C ARG A 299 14.84 -24.25 -20.26
N GLY A 300 13.87 -24.65 -19.44
CA GLY A 300 13.53 -26.06 -19.20
C GLY A 300 12.53 -26.64 -20.20
N LEU A 301 11.96 -25.82 -21.09
CA LEU A 301 10.92 -26.23 -22.03
C LEU A 301 11.52 -26.55 -23.40
N ASP A 302 11.03 -27.61 -24.03
CA ASP A 302 11.39 -27.93 -25.42
C ASP A 302 10.44 -27.26 -26.43
N VAL A 303 9.13 -27.29 -26.15
CA VAL A 303 8.07 -26.61 -26.91
C VAL A 303 7.05 -26.09 -25.90
N CYS A 304 6.49 -24.90 -26.12
CA CYS A 304 5.41 -24.36 -25.31
C CYS A 304 4.58 -23.31 -26.04
N THR A 305 3.48 -22.89 -25.42
CA THR A 305 2.61 -21.83 -25.92
C THR A 305 2.69 -20.55 -25.09
N MET A 306 2.31 -19.41 -25.68
CA MET A 306 2.21 -18.14 -24.97
C MET A 306 1.23 -18.23 -23.81
N GLU A 307 0.10 -18.93 -23.99
CA GLU A 307 -0.88 -19.20 -22.94
C GLU A 307 -0.24 -19.93 -21.74
N GLU A 308 0.56 -20.97 -21.99
CA GLU A 308 1.29 -21.70 -20.94
C GLU A 308 2.29 -20.79 -20.20
N LEU A 309 3.05 -19.98 -20.96
CA LEU A 309 3.98 -19.02 -20.37
C LEU A 309 3.25 -17.97 -19.52
N GLN A 310 2.09 -17.49 -19.96
CA GLN A 310 1.25 -16.55 -19.21
C GLN A 310 0.62 -17.18 -17.98
N ALA A 311 0.13 -18.43 -18.08
CA ALA A 311 -0.44 -19.17 -16.97
C ALA A 311 0.60 -19.38 -15.86
N TYR A 312 1.82 -19.75 -16.23
CA TYR A 312 2.93 -19.86 -15.27
C TYR A 312 3.24 -18.50 -14.64
N ALA A 313 3.38 -17.43 -15.44
CA ALA A 313 3.67 -16.08 -14.94
C ALA A 313 2.61 -15.58 -13.94
N LYS A 314 1.31 -15.79 -14.23
CA LYS A 314 0.20 -15.40 -13.36
C LYS A 314 0.29 -15.99 -11.95
N SER A 315 0.99 -17.11 -11.76
CA SER A 315 1.12 -17.70 -10.43
C SER A 315 1.92 -16.79 -9.47
N PHE A 316 2.87 -15.98 -9.98
CA PHE A 316 3.78 -15.17 -9.15
C PHE A 316 3.93 -13.69 -9.57
N THR A 317 3.36 -13.26 -10.69
CA THR A 317 3.37 -11.85 -11.10
C THR A 317 2.16 -11.47 -11.95
N ASP A 318 1.61 -10.28 -11.70
CA ASP A 318 0.56 -9.68 -12.53
C ASP A 318 1.11 -8.93 -13.75
N SER A 319 2.44 -8.94 -13.96
CA SER A 319 3.04 -8.22 -15.08
C SER A 319 2.78 -8.96 -16.39
N PRO A 320 1.98 -8.39 -17.32
CA PRO A 320 1.60 -9.09 -18.55
C PRO A 320 2.78 -9.26 -19.52
N THR A 321 3.86 -8.49 -19.35
CA THR A 321 4.99 -8.48 -20.29
C THR A 321 6.08 -9.48 -19.95
N ILE A 322 6.11 -10.02 -18.72
CA ILE A 322 7.21 -10.88 -18.26
C ILE A 322 7.28 -12.21 -19.02
N ALA A 323 6.12 -12.82 -19.28
CA ALA A 323 6.04 -14.06 -20.05
C ALA A 323 6.63 -13.89 -21.46
N LEU A 324 6.14 -12.87 -22.20
CA LEU A 324 6.62 -12.56 -23.55
C LEU A 324 8.11 -12.21 -23.56
N GLN A 325 8.56 -11.38 -22.62
CA GLN A 325 9.98 -11.01 -22.53
C GLN A 325 10.88 -12.23 -22.33
N ALA A 326 10.56 -13.09 -21.36
CA ALA A 326 11.37 -14.27 -21.07
C ALA A 326 11.35 -15.28 -22.23
N GLY A 327 10.18 -15.50 -22.84
CA GLY A 327 10.04 -16.34 -24.02
C GLY A 327 10.92 -15.85 -25.17
N ILE A 328 10.88 -14.55 -25.49
CA ILE A 328 11.75 -13.96 -26.53
C ILE A 328 13.24 -14.02 -26.16
N GLU A 329 13.61 -13.89 -24.89
CA GLU A 329 15.01 -13.91 -24.45
C GLU A 329 15.60 -15.33 -24.39
N CYS A 330 14.79 -16.35 -24.12
CA CYS A 330 15.27 -17.71 -23.83
C CYS A 330 14.83 -18.78 -24.84
N MET A 331 13.82 -18.53 -25.66
CA MET A 331 13.26 -19.48 -26.64
C MET A 331 13.16 -18.83 -28.03
N ILE A 332 12.80 -19.61 -29.04
CA ILE A 332 12.56 -19.14 -30.41
C ILE A 332 11.06 -19.09 -30.63
N ARG A 333 10.55 -17.90 -30.97
CA ARG A 333 9.12 -17.70 -31.25
C ARG A 333 8.82 -18.01 -32.72
N LEU A 334 7.92 -18.94 -32.98
CA LEU A 334 7.54 -19.34 -34.34
C LEU A 334 6.37 -18.51 -34.88
N ASP A 335 5.40 -18.18 -34.02
CA ASP A 335 4.24 -17.35 -34.36
C ASP A 335 3.71 -16.61 -33.12
N GLU A 336 2.46 -16.13 -33.16
CA GLU A 336 1.86 -15.41 -32.04
C GLU A 336 1.78 -16.26 -30.77
N GLU A 337 1.62 -17.58 -30.90
CA GLU A 337 1.33 -18.49 -29.80
C GLU A 337 2.51 -19.43 -29.49
N HIS A 338 3.23 -19.93 -30.49
CA HIS A 338 4.17 -21.05 -30.30
C HIS A 338 5.62 -20.63 -30.10
N PHE A 339 6.28 -21.28 -29.13
CA PHE A 339 7.71 -21.17 -28.84
C PHE A 339 8.37 -22.55 -28.84
N VAL A 340 9.63 -22.59 -29.29
CA VAL A 340 10.45 -23.79 -29.31
C VAL A 340 11.85 -23.52 -28.76
N SER A 341 12.51 -24.58 -28.29
CA SER A 341 13.91 -24.55 -27.91
C SER A 341 14.81 -24.34 -29.14
N ASP A 342 16.07 -23.97 -28.87
CA ASP A 342 17.05 -23.73 -29.94
C ASP A 342 17.34 -24.96 -30.80
N ALA A 343 16.99 -26.17 -30.33
CA ALA A 343 17.21 -27.41 -31.06
C ALA A 343 16.29 -27.57 -32.30
N HIS A 344 15.18 -26.84 -32.35
CA HIS A 344 14.17 -26.96 -33.41
C HIS A 344 14.41 -26.06 -34.62
N VAL A 345 15.42 -25.17 -34.58
CA VAL A 345 15.72 -24.24 -35.67
C VAL A 345 17.22 -24.18 -35.91
N ASN A 346 17.64 -24.40 -37.15
CA ASN A 346 19.04 -24.39 -37.54
C ASN A 346 19.36 -23.15 -38.40
N PHE A 347 19.77 -22.06 -37.77
CA PHE A 347 20.12 -20.83 -38.47
C PHE A 347 21.52 -20.90 -39.11
N ASP A 348 21.60 -20.66 -40.43
CA ASP A 348 22.85 -20.29 -41.09
C ASP A 348 23.16 -18.82 -40.79
N VAL A 349 23.77 -18.57 -39.63
CA VAL A 349 24.02 -17.20 -39.11
C VAL A 349 24.82 -16.34 -40.12
N PRO A 350 25.95 -16.81 -40.70
CA PRO A 350 26.66 -16.00 -41.69
C PRO A 350 25.83 -15.66 -42.92
N ALA A 351 25.13 -16.63 -43.51
CA ALA A 351 24.35 -16.38 -44.72
C ALA A 351 23.13 -15.48 -44.44
N THR A 352 22.45 -15.69 -43.31
CA THR A 352 21.33 -14.85 -42.90
C THR A 352 21.78 -13.42 -42.61
N ASP A 353 22.91 -13.21 -41.92
CA ASP A 353 23.46 -11.86 -41.70
C ASP A 353 23.84 -11.18 -43.03
N CYS A 354 24.41 -11.90 -44.00
CA CYS A 354 24.68 -11.35 -45.35
C CYS A 354 23.40 -10.92 -46.08
N VAL A 355 22.29 -11.68 -45.93
CA VAL A 355 21.00 -11.31 -46.54
C VAL A 355 20.48 -10.02 -45.90
N ILE A 356 20.50 -9.92 -44.57
CA ILE A 356 20.05 -8.71 -43.85
C ILE A 356 20.91 -7.50 -44.25
N ASP A 357 22.23 -7.69 -44.35
CA ASP A 357 23.19 -6.66 -44.76
C ASP A 357 22.86 -6.07 -46.14
N SER A 358 22.44 -6.93 -47.09
CA SER A 358 22.04 -6.50 -48.43
C SER A 358 20.66 -5.80 -48.50
N ILE A 359 19.89 -5.82 -47.41
CA ILE A 359 18.55 -5.22 -47.32
C ILE A 359 18.62 -3.85 -46.62
N ILE A 360 19.42 -3.72 -45.56
CA ILE A 360 19.51 -2.48 -44.77
C ILE A 360 20.44 -1.47 -45.47
N ASP A 361 19.84 -0.42 -46.03
CA ASP A 361 20.55 0.78 -46.50
C ASP A 361 20.78 1.74 -45.31
N GLY A 362 22.04 1.86 -44.87
CA GLY A 362 22.43 2.63 -43.68
C GLY A 362 22.51 1.80 -42.39
N GLU A 363 22.10 2.37 -41.25
CA GLU A 363 22.29 1.74 -39.92
C GLU A 363 21.13 0.87 -39.44
N TYR A 364 19.91 1.09 -39.94
CA TYR A 364 18.70 0.44 -39.44
C TYR A 364 17.58 0.35 -40.47
N LEU A 365 16.62 -0.55 -40.23
CA LEU A 365 15.35 -0.66 -40.96
C LEU A 365 14.22 -1.07 -40.00
N PRO A 366 12.97 -0.57 -40.16
CA PRO A 366 11.83 -1.04 -39.37
C PRO A 366 11.67 -2.56 -39.46
N LEU A 367 11.39 -3.19 -38.33
CA LEU A 367 11.24 -4.65 -38.27
C LEU A 367 10.15 -5.14 -39.24
N LYS A 368 9.01 -4.43 -39.31
CA LYS A 368 7.89 -4.76 -40.20
C LYS A 368 8.25 -4.76 -41.69
N ASP A 369 9.26 -4.00 -42.13
CA ASP A 369 9.58 -3.83 -43.55
C ASP A 369 10.34 -5.03 -44.14
N PHE A 370 10.72 -6.01 -43.31
CA PHE A 370 11.34 -7.26 -43.76
C PHE A 370 10.35 -8.29 -44.36
N TYR A 371 9.04 -8.09 -44.17
CA TYR A 371 8.02 -9.10 -44.51
C TYR A 371 8.11 -9.63 -45.95
N ALA A 372 8.43 -8.76 -46.91
CA ALA A 372 8.49 -9.09 -48.32
C ALA A 372 9.81 -9.78 -48.75
N MET A 373 10.80 -9.85 -47.86
CA MET A 373 12.17 -10.26 -48.20
C MET A 373 12.53 -11.67 -47.70
N PHE A 374 11.64 -12.34 -46.97
CA PHE A 374 11.91 -13.66 -46.37
C PHE A 374 12.22 -14.76 -47.38
N ALA A 375 11.77 -14.63 -48.63
CA ALA A 375 12.13 -15.57 -49.70
C ALA A 375 13.64 -15.63 -50.00
N ARG A 376 14.41 -14.62 -49.57
CA ARG A 376 15.86 -14.54 -49.75
C ARG A 376 16.65 -15.23 -48.63
N PHE A 377 15.99 -15.60 -47.53
CA PHE A 377 16.65 -16.12 -46.35
C PHE A 377 16.96 -17.62 -46.51
N PRO A 378 18.10 -18.10 -45.98
CA PRO A 378 18.44 -19.53 -45.98
C PRO A 378 17.39 -20.38 -45.27
N ALA A 379 17.20 -21.62 -45.70
CA ALA A 379 16.32 -22.56 -45.00
C ALA A 379 16.86 -22.85 -43.59
N CYS A 380 16.00 -22.77 -42.57
CA CYS A 380 16.36 -23.01 -41.16
C CYS A 380 15.52 -24.10 -40.47
N GLY A 381 14.73 -24.86 -41.24
CA GLY A 381 13.78 -25.86 -40.72
C GLY A 381 12.40 -25.31 -40.37
N GLN A 382 12.25 -23.98 -40.31
CA GLN A 382 10.98 -23.29 -40.09
C GLN A 382 10.71 -22.25 -41.19
N GLN A 383 9.45 -21.88 -41.38
CA GLN A 383 9.10 -20.81 -42.31
C GLN A 383 9.46 -19.45 -41.70
N TRP A 384 10.25 -18.66 -42.43
CA TRP A 384 10.57 -17.30 -42.02
C TRP A 384 9.33 -16.41 -41.98
N ASN A 385 9.18 -15.73 -40.85
CA ASN A 385 8.19 -14.67 -40.62
C ASN A 385 8.80 -13.66 -39.63
N LEU A 386 8.04 -12.62 -39.27
CA LEU A 386 8.54 -11.56 -38.38
C LEU A 386 8.83 -12.05 -36.94
N PHE A 387 8.12 -13.07 -36.44
CA PHE A 387 8.37 -13.63 -35.10
C PHE A 387 9.71 -14.38 -35.05
N LEU A 388 9.93 -15.25 -36.03
CA LEU A 388 11.17 -16.01 -36.15
C LEU A 388 12.36 -15.09 -36.43
N PHE A 389 12.15 -14.10 -37.29
CA PHE A 389 13.16 -13.11 -37.63
C PHE A 389 13.55 -12.21 -36.45
N GLU A 390 12.59 -11.76 -35.64
CA GLU A 390 12.88 -11.03 -34.41
C GLU A 390 13.70 -11.89 -33.44
N SER A 391 13.33 -13.17 -33.26
CA SER A 391 14.06 -14.12 -32.42
C SER A 391 15.51 -14.27 -32.90
N TYR A 392 15.72 -14.42 -34.21
CA TYR A 392 17.04 -14.47 -34.84
C TYR A 392 17.88 -13.23 -34.52
N CYS A 393 17.36 -12.04 -34.80
CA CYS A 393 18.08 -10.78 -34.60
C CYS A 393 18.39 -10.49 -33.13
N ARG A 394 17.52 -10.91 -32.19
CA ARG A 394 17.76 -10.70 -30.76
C ARG A 394 18.82 -11.62 -30.16
N ARG A 395 18.86 -12.89 -30.58
CA ARG A 395 19.66 -13.93 -29.90
C ARG A 395 20.83 -14.48 -30.72
N PHE A 396 20.71 -14.54 -32.04
CA PHE A 396 21.62 -15.32 -32.88
C PHE A 396 22.52 -14.47 -33.77
N SER A 397 21.97 -13.44 -34.42
CA SER A 397 22.72 -12.58 -35.36
C SER A 397 24.00 -12.02 -34.74
N LYS A 398 25.10 -12.01 -35.50
CA LYS A 398 26.38 -11.40 -35.07
C LYS A 398 26.47 -9.95 -35.48
N CYS A 399 25.80 -9.56 -36.57
CA CYS A 399 25.87 -8.22 -37.13
C CYS A 399 24.69 -7.31 -36.73
N PHE A 400 23.54 -7.87 -36.35
CA PHE A 400 22.31 -7.11 -36.12
C PHE A 400 21.70 -7.36 -34.73
N SER A 401 20.86 -6.43 -34.29
CA SER A 401 20.03 -6.53 -33.07
C SER A 401 18.67 -5.87 -33.30
N VAL A 402 17.69 -6.16 -32.44
CA VAL A 402 16.39 -5.49 -32.48
C VAL A 402 16.29 -4.49 -31.35
N TRP A 403 15.98 -3.24 -31.70
CA TRP A 403 15.68 -2.18 -30.76
C TRP A 403 14.19 -1.82 -30.80
N ALA A 404 13.58 -1.76 -29.62
CA ALA A 404 12.20 -1.36 -29.43
C ALA A 404 12.04 -0.77 -28.02
N LEU A 405 11.03 0.07 -27.82
CA LEU A 405 10.72 0.62 -26.49
C LEU A 405 10.32 -0.47 -25.49
N ARG A 406 9.66 -1.53 -25.96
CA ARG A 406 9.18 -2.67 -25.17
C ARG A 406 9.15 -3.93 -26.04
N TYR A 407 9.21 -5.09 -25.40
CA TYR A 407 8.80 -6.35 -26.02
C TYR A 407 7.32 -6.25 -26.42
N ASN A 408 7.00 -6.63 -27.65
CA ASN A 408 5.67 -6.50 -28.23
C ASN A 408 5.43 -7.63 -29.24
N SER A 409 4.17 -7.85 -29.61
CA SER A 409 3.77 -8.79 -30.66
C SER A 409 3.38 -8.08 -31.97
N ASP A 410 3.40 -6.74 -31.99
CA ASP A 410 2.97 -5.92 -33.13
C ASP A 410 4.09 -5.74 -34.19
N HIS A 411 5.21 -6.44 -34.02
CA HIS A 411 6.42 -6.32 -34.86
C HIS A 411 6.95 -4.89 -34.97
N VAL A 412 6.79 -4.14 -33.88
CA VAL A 412 7.23 -2.76 -33.78
C VAL A 412 8.64 -2.70 -33.24
N GLY A 413 9.46 -1.90 -33.91
CA GLY A 413 10.87 -1.76 -33.59
C GLY A 413 11.70 -1.56 -34.85
N ALA A 414 13.01 -1.50 -34.66
CA ALA A 414 13.96 -1.45 -35.76
C ALA A 414 15.00 -2.56 -35.61
N VAL A 415 15.35 -3.18 -36.72
CA VAL A 415 16.58 -3.97 -36.84
C VAL A 415 17.71 -2.98 -37.06
N ILE A 416 18.74 -3.07 -36.23
CA ILE A 416 19.86 -2.14 -36.21
C ILE A 416 21.19 -2.88 -36.26
N ARG A 417 22.13 -2.32 -37.01
CA ARG A 417 23.52 -2.75 -37.05
C ARG A 417 24.15 -2.71 -35.66
N LYS A 418 25.00 -3.68 -35.35
CA LYS A 418 25.75 -3.72 -34.08
C LYS A 418 26.91 -2.72 -34.08
N ASP A 419 27.51 -2.49 -35.24
CA ASP A 419 28.54 -1.48 -35.55
C ASP A 419 27.93 -0.12 -35.94
N ARG A 420 27.04 0.37 -35.08
CA ARG A 420 26.27 1.62 -35.29
C ARG A 420 26.89 2.84 -34.59
N THR A 421 26.54 4.03 -35.08
CA THR A 421 26.86 5.29 -34.40
C THR A 421 25.80 5.65 -33.35
N LEU A 422 24.54 5.26 -33.59
CA LEU A 422 23.41 5.53 -32.69
C LEU A 422 23.53 4.76 -31.37
N ARG A 423 23.36 5.46 -30.23
CA ARG A 423 23.62 4.90 -28.89
C ARG A 423 22.35 4.49 -28.14
N THR A 424 21.23 5.15 -28.38
CA THR A 424 19.95 4.88 -27.73
C THR A 424 18.82 4.72 -28.74
N TYR A 425 17.70 4.11 -28.33
CA TYR A 425 16.55 4.03 -29.23
C TYR A 425 15.97 5.42 -29.55
N ASP A 426 16.08 6.37 -28.62
CA ASP A 426 15.65 7.76 -28.84
C ASP A 426 16.51 8.48 -29.87
N ASP A 427 17.82 8.19 -29.91
CA ASP A 427 18.71 8.66 -30.97
C ASP A 427 18.25 8.18 -32.34
N LEU A 428 17.84 6.90 -32.44
CA LEU A 428 17.31 6.33 -33.67
C LEU A 428 15.99 7.00 -34.06
N LEU A 429 15.06 7.16 -33.13
CA LEU A 429 13.79 7.83 -33.41
C LEU A 429 14.00 9.27 -33.88
N ALA A 430 14.96 9.99 -33.28
CA ALA A 430 15.30 11.35 -33.71
C ALA A 430 15.91 11.36 -35.12
N ASP A 431 16.82 10.44 -35.43
CA ASP A 431 17.42 10.29 -36.77
C ASP A 431 16.35 9.99 -37.83
N VAL A 432 15.42 9.09 -37.53
CA VAL A 432 14.25 8.78 -38.35
C VAL A 432 13.42 10.02 -38.65
N VAL A 433 13.12 10.83 -37.63
CA VAL A 433 12.32 12.06 -37.78
C VAL A 433 13.05 13.11 -38.62
N VAL A 434 14.36 13.29 -38.42
CA VAL A 434 15.18 14.22 -39.22
C VAL A 434 15.20 13.79 -40.69
N ARG A 435 15.42 12.50 -40.97
CA ARG A 435 15.42 11.96 -42.34
C ARG A 435 14.07 12.09 -43.04
N ALA A 436 12.98 11.99 -42.28
CA ALA A 436 11.63 12.14 -42.81
C ALA A 436 11.30 13.60 -43.20
N ASN A 437 12.05 14.57 -42.68
CA ASN A 437 11.87 16.01 -42.93
C ASN A 437 10.42 16.47 -42.73
N ILE A 438 9.84 16.07 -41.60
CA ILE A 438 8.47 16.40 -41.19
C ILE A 438 8.44 17.55 -40.18
N GLU A 439 7.26 18.12 -39.94
CA GLU A 439 7.07 19.14 -38.90
C GLU A 439 7.37 18.58 -37.50
N LEU A 440 8.17 19.32 -36.72
CA LEU A 440 8.67 18.90 -35.41
C LEU A 440 7.70 19.25 -34.28
N ASP A 441 6.43 18.90 -34.46
CA ASP A 441 5.41 18.96 -33.42
C ASP A 441 5.05 17.56 -32.90
N PRO A 442 4.55 17.43 -31.65
CA PRO A 442 4.31 16.13 -31.04
C PRO A 442 3.29 15.24 -31.75
N GLU A 443 2.28 15.83 -32.41
CA GLU A 443 1.21 15.07 -33.05
C GLU A 443 1.69 14.48 -34.38
N THR A 444 2.33 15.30 -35.21
CA THR A 444 2.89 14.86 -36.50
C THR A 444 3.97 13.81 -36.31
N VAL A 445 4.93 14.06 -35.42
CA VAL A 445 6.02 13.11 -35.12
C VAL A 445 5.48 11.80 -34.54
N GLY A 446 4.56 11.88 -33.57
CA GLY A 446 4.01 10.70 -32.91
C GLY A 446 3.18 9.81 -33.85
N ARG A 447 2.48 10.41 -34.83
CA ARG A 447 1.74 9.69 -35.87
C ARG A 447 2.70 9.04 -36.86
N PHE A 448 3.66 9.80 -37.40
CA PHE A 448 4.65 9.28 -38.33
C PHE A 448 5.41 8.06 -37.78
N LEU A 449 5.97 8.16 -36.57
CA LEU A 449 6.73 7.05 -35.97
C LEU A 449 5.89 5.78 -35.79
N ARG A 450 4.58 5.92 -35.56
CA ARG A 450 3.66 4.81 -35.43
C ARG A 450 3.35 4.19 -36.79
N ASP A 451 2.97 5.03 -37.75
CA ASP A 451 2.61 4.58 -39.10
C ASP A 451 3.82 3.95 -39.81
N SER A 452 5.03 4.38 -39.48
CA SER A 452 6.29 3.79 -39.94
C SER A 452 6.78 2.59 -39.11
N GLY A 453 6.03 2.14 -38.09
CA GLY A 453 6.31 0.89 -37.38
C GLY A 453 7.40 0.94 -36.31
N TYR A 454 7.81 2.13 -35.86
CA TYR A 454 8.80 2.30 -34.79
C TYR A 454 8.18 2.29 -33.38
N ILE A 455 6.88 2.60 -33.25
CA ILE A 455 6.16 2.61 -31.95
C ILE A 455 4.74 2.02 -32.06
N VAL A 456 4.24 1.37 -30.99
CA VAL A 456 2.95 0.63 -30.98
C VAL A 456 1.74 1.54 -30.70
N ARG A 457 1.80 2.37 -29.65
CA ARG A 457 0.72 3.29 -29.20
C ARG A 457 1.27 4.43 -28.32
N ALA A 458 0.49 5.50 -28.15
CA ALA A 458 0.82 6.82 -27.58
C ALA A 458 2.00 6.80 -26.60
N VAL A 459 3.19 6.99 -27.16
CA VAL A 459 4.38 7.36 -26.40
C VAL A 459 4.03 8.63 -25.62
N THR A 460 4.34 8.68 -24.32
CA THR A 460 3.98 9.84 -23.49
C THR A 460 4.49 11.13 -24.15
N GLY A 461 3.74 12.23 -24.04
CA GLY A 461 4.16 13.51 -24.61
C GLY A 461 5.59 13.90 -24.22
N ARG A 462 6.02 13.50 -23.00
CA ARG A 462 7.41 13.67 -22.53
C ARG A 462 8.45 13.01 -23.44
N GLN A 463 8.20 11.78 -23.86
CA GLN A 463 9.15 10.99 -24.65
C GLN A 463 9.17 11.46 -26.12
N ILE A 464 8.01 11.81 -26.70
CA ILE A 464 7.97 12.46 -28.02
C ILE A 464 8.70 13.81 -27.99
N ASN A 465 8.51 14.61 -26.93
CA ASN A 465 9.21 15.88 -26.77
C ASN A 465 10.74 15.68 -26.66
N ALA A 466 11.21 14.61 -26.02
CA ALA A 466 12.63 14.29 -25.96
C ALA A 466 13.20 13.95 -27.35
N VAL A 467 12.48 13.13 -28.13
CA VAL A 467 12.83 12.81 -29.52
C VAL A 467 12.87 14.08 -30.38
N ILE A 468 11.90 14.97 -30.25
CA ILE A 468 11.86 16.26 -30.97
C ILE A 468 13.05 17.14 -30.58
N ALA A 469 13.39 17.22 -29.29
CA ALA A 469 14.54 18.00 -28.83
C ALA A 469 15.86 17.46 -29.42
N LEU A 470 16.02 16.13 -29.47
CA LEU A 470 17.18 15.50 -30.12
C LEU A 470 17.21 15.74 -31.63
N ALA A 471 16.05 15.67 -32.30
CA ALA A 471 15.95 15.94 -33.74
C ALA A 471 16.38 17.38 -34.09
N LYS A 472 15.97 18.37 -33.28
CA LYS A 472 16.36 19.79 -33.46
C LYS A 472 17.85 20.07 -33.28
N VAL A 473 18.58 19.22 -32.56
CA VAL A 473 20.03 19.36 -32.38
C VAL A 473 20.80 18.68 -33.52
N ARG A 474 20.17 17.69 -34.18
CA ARG A 474 20.77 16.88 -35.25
C ARG A 474 20.57 17.45 -36.65
N GLY A 475 19.40 18.04 -36.90
CA GLY A 475 19.10 18.80 -38.12
C GLY A 475 19.58 20.24 -37.98
#